data_AF-A0AAD9UFD1-F1
#
_entry.id   AF-A0AAD9UFD1-F1
#
_cell.length_a   1.000
_cell.length_b   1.000
_cell.length_c   1.000
_cell.angle_alpha   90.00
_cell.angle_beta   90.00
_cell.angle_gamma   90.00
#
_symmetry.space_group_name_H-M   'P 1'
#
loop_
_entity.id
_entity.type
_entity.pdbx_description
1 polymer ?
#
loop_
_entity_poly.entity_id
_entity_poly.type
_entity_poly.pdbx_seq_one_letter_code
_entity_poly.pdbx_strand_id
1 'polypeptide(L)'
;MTRASTSVFFVLCALASVSIALAGGPSNAYCVDLTTGKTSVLPGNTVDVKWTKKPTSNGGRCNLQGVLKINPPSWAKSVSFHMAFEKSSKYSFNIGDSPTNNAWAGDSGTTHYDAEIHSYNNYLKVYRSDVGGSSLMTSTTSVKTAMLIRLSKMQMYATNYEGFNYYKQDKGLFAFDTMYMGLNRVVHYIYGYPSGGRTGRGLCSVCIYFLKETVRDLHGPFSPIPFPDKEIKRRLVALQ
;
A
#
# COMPACT_ATOMS: atom_id res chain seq x y z
N MET A 1 35.54 -19.25 -47.71
CA MET A 1 34.85 -18.15 -46.99
C MET A 1 33.38 -18.53 -46.85
N THR A 2 33.03 -19.20 -45.76
CA THR A 2 31.66 -19.66 -45.46
C THR A 2 31.10 -18.80 -44.33
N ARG A 3 30.09 -17.98 -44.63
CA ARG A 3 29.41 -17.12 -43.64
C ARG A 3 28.39 -17.97 -42.86
N ALA A 4 28.59 -18.08 -41.55
CA ALA A 4 27.61 -18.61 -40.63
C ALA A 4 26.50 -17.59 -40.39
N SER A 5 25.25 -17.99 -40.64
CA SER A 5 24.04 -17.19 -40.40
C SER A 5 23.63 -17.35 -38.94
N THR A 6 23.79 -16.30 -38.14
CA THR A 6 23.35 -16.24 -36.74
C THR A 6 21.85 -15.97 -36.71
N SER A 7 21.05 -17.01 -36.47
CA SER A 7 19.61 -16.87 -36.26
C SER A 7 19.34 -16.35 -34.85
N VAL A 8 18.85 -15.11 -34.76
CA VAL A 8 18.39 -14.50 -33.51
C VAL A 8 17.01 -15.06 -33.17
N PHE A 9 16.94 -15.94 -32.18
CA PHE A 9 15.68 -16.39 -31.60
C PHE A 9 15.02 -15.24 -30.83
N PHE A 10 13.99 -14.64 -31.41
CA PHE A 10 13.03 -13.82 -30.68
C PHE A 10 12.17 -14.74 -29.80
N VAL A 11 12.51 -14.82 -28.51
CA VAL A 11 11.60 -15.38 -27.50
C VAL A 11 10.50 -14.34 -27.24
N LEU A 12 9.37 -14.50 -27.93
CA LEU A 12 8.12 -13.83 -27.56
C LEU A 12 7.70 -14.34 -26.17
N CYS A 13 8.03 -13.58 -25.13
CA CYS A 13 7.47 -13.80 -23.81
C CYS A 13 6.03 -13.24 -23.82
N ALA A 14 5.08 -14.06 -24.26
CA ALA A 14 3.66 -13.75 -24.15
C ALA A 14 3.29 -13.71 -22.66
N LEU A 15 2.98 -12.52 -22.15
CA LEU A 15 2.38 -12.33 -20.84
C LEU A 15 0.98 -12.96 -20.84
N ALA A 16 0.92 -14.26 -20.52
CA ALA A 16 -0.32 -14.93 -20.21
C ALA A 16 -0.96 -14.18 -19.03
N SER A 17 -2.14 -13.61 -19.29
CA SER A 17 -2.97 -12.98 -18.26
C SER A 17 -3.54 -14.12 -17.42
N VAL A 18 -2.79 -14.52 -16.40
CA VAL A 18 -3.20 -15.58 -15.50
C VAL A 18 -4.29 -15.04 -14.58
N SER A 19 -5.55 -15.25 -14.96
CA SER A 19 -6.70 -15.10 -14.08
C SER A 19 -6.76 -16.32 -13.15
N ILE A 20 -6.00 -16.28 -12.05
CA ILE A 20 -6.15 -17.27 -10.96
C ILE A 20 -7.36 -16.86 -10.11
N ALA A 21 -8.45 -17.60 -10.24
CA ALA A 21 -9.48 -17.67 -9.21
C ALA A 21 -8.88 -18.36 -7.97
N LEU A 22 -8.79 -17.64 -6.84
CA LEU A 22 -8.36 -18.24 -5.58
C LEU A 22 -9.50 -19.02 -4.94
N ALA A 23 -9.24 -20.29 -4.60
CA ALA A 23 -10.00 -20.96 -3.57
C ALA A 23 -9.67 -20.31 -2.21
N GLY A 24 -10.60 -19.52 -1.67
CA GLY A 24 -10.57 -19.03 -0.27
C GLY A 24 -9.85 -17.70 0.00
N GLY A 25 -9.32 -17.02 -1.01
CA GLY A 25 -8.81 -15.65 -0.85
C GLY A 25 -9.96 -14.64 -0.68
N PRO A 26 -9.78 -13.53 0.07
CA PRO A 26 -10.82 -12.50 0.18
C PRO A 26 -11.21 -12.02 -1.23
N SER A 27 -12.48 -12.19 -1.59
CA SER A 27 -13.04 -11.93 -2.92
C SER A 27 -13.17 -10.44 -3.27
N ASN A 28 -12.51 -9.55 -2.52
CA ASN A 28 -12.67 -8.10 -2.60
C ASN A 28 -11.28 -7.43 -2.60
N ALA A 29 -10.70 -7.25 -3.78
CA ALA A 29 -9.40 -6.58 -3.90
C ALA A 29 -9.39 -5.51 -4.99
N TYR A 30 -8.76 -4.39 -4.68
CA TYR A 30 -8.34 -3.38 -5.65
C TYR A 30 -6.82 -3.39 -5.74
N CYS A 31 -6.28 -3.74 -6.91
CA CYS A 31 -4.84 -3.83 -7.12
C CYS A 31 -4.37 -2.77 -8.12
N VAL A 32 -3.22 -2.15 -7.81
CA VAL A 32 -2.51 -1.22 -8.68
C VAL A 32 -1.13 -1.78 -8.97
N ASP A 33 -0.80 -1.88 -10.25
CA ASP A 33 0.54 -2.13 -10.74
C ASP A 33 1.19 -0.78 -11.12
N LEU A 34 2.20 -0.35 -10.35
CA LEU A 34 2.93 0.90 -10.55
C LEU A 34 4.12 0.76 -11.52
N THR A 35 4.29 -0.42 -12.12
CA THR A 35 5.19 -0.61 -13.27
C THR A 35 4.51 -0.29 -14.59
N THR A 36 3.20 -0.55 -14.69
CA THR A 36 2.41 -0.31 -15.91
C THR A 36 1.31 0.75 -15.75
N GLY A 37 0.95 1.10 -14.52
CA GLY A 37 -0.18 1.98 -14.19
C GLY A 37 -1.54 1.28 -14.26
N LYS A 38 -1.56 -0.03 -14.56
CA LYS A 38 -2.79 -0.81 -14.68
C LYS A 38 -3.43 -1.04 -13.31
N THR A 39 -4.76 -1.06 -13.32
CA THR A 39 -5.57 -1.40 -12.15
C THR A 39 -6.39 -2.64 -12.44
N SER A 40 -6.52 -3.52 -11.45
CA SER A 40 -7.42 -4.67 -11.51
C SER A 40 -8.32 -4.69 -10.28
N VAL A 41 -9.58 -5.05 -10.50
CA VAL A 41 -10.57 -5.22 -9.44
C VAL A 41 -11.00 -6.67 -9.48
N LEU A 42 -10.84 -7.40 -8.36
CA LEU A 42 -11.30 -8.78 -8.30
C LEU A 42 -12.84 -8.83 -8.30
N PRO A 43 -13.45 -9.80 -9.01
CA PRO A 43 -14.89 -9.94 -9.07
C PRO A 43 -15.47 -10.26 -7.70
N GLY A 44 -16.54 -9.58 -7.30
CA GLY A 44 -17.26 -9.92 -6.06
C GLY A 44 -17.99 -8.77 -5.38
N ASN A 45 -17.55 -7.51 -5.51
CA ASN A 45 -18.22 -6.33 -4.97
C ASN A 45 -17.68 -5.01 -5.56
N THR A 46 -18.48 -3.94 -5.46
CA THR A 46 -18.06 -2.54 -5.62
C THR A 46 -17.12 -2.14 -4.48
N VAL A 47 -15.82 -2.11 -4.75
CA VAL A 47 -14.84 -1.42 -3.90
C VAL A 47 -14.85 0.07 -4.26
N ASP A 48 -15.10 0.95 -3.30
CA ASP A 48 -15.07 2.40 -3.53
C ASP A 48 -13.64 2.93 -3.34
N VAL A 49 -12.78 2.55 -4.30
CA VAL A 49 -11.42 3.04 -4.43
C VAL A 49 -11.32 3.86 -5.71
N LYS A 50 -10.95 5.13 -5.59
CA LYS A 50 -10.92 6.09 -6.69
C LYS A 50 -9.58 6.80 -6.75
N TRP A 51 -9.10 7.05 -7.96
CA TRP A 51 -7.98 7.96 -8.17
C TRP A 51 -8.42 9.39 -7.89
N THR A 52 -7.80 10.05 -6.90
CA THR A 52 -7.83 11.52 -6.81
C THR A 52 -6.75 12.12 -7.70
N LYS A 53 -5.67 11.37 -7.92
CA LYS A 53 -4.63 11.67 -8.92
C LYS A 53 -4.15 10.38 -9.57
N LYS A 54 -4.41 10.24 -10.87
CA LYS A 54 -3.96 9.07 -11.65
C LYS A 54 -2.43 9.00 -11.74
N PRO A 55 -1.87 7.78 -11.91
CA PRO A 55 -0.46 7.58 -12.16
C PRO A 55 0.05 8.45 -13.31
N THR A 56 1.03 9.32 -13.03
CA THR A 56 1.79 10.00 -14.09
C THR A 56 3.12 9.29 -14.30
N SER A 57 3.53 9.10 -15.56
CA SER A 57 4.83 8.52 -15.89
C SER A 57 5.95 9.46 -15.44
N ASN A 58 6.83 8.97 -14.57
CA ASN A 58 8.04 9.66 -14.16
C ASN A 58 9.32 8.95 -14.64
N GLY A 59 9.20 8.04 -15.62
CA GLY A 59 10.30 7.25 -16.15
C GLY A 59 10.82 6.20 -15.16
N GLY A 60 11.27 5.05 -15.67
CA GLY A 60 11.79 3.96 -14.85
C GLY A 60 10.73 3.08 -14.16
N ARG A 61 11.16 1.89 -13.76
CA ARG A 61 10.33 0.88 -13.09
C ARG A 61 9.95 1.36 -11.68
N CYS A 62 8.72 1.04 -11.23
CA CYS A 62 8.22 1.35 -9.88
C CYS A 62 8.34 2.84 -9.48
N ASN A 63 8.16 3.74 -10.45
CA ASN A 63 8.26 5.19 -10.26
C ASN A 63 6.94 5.93 -10.55
N LEU A 64 5.88 5.20 -10.90
CA LEU A 64 4.57 5.81 -11.10
C LEU A 64 4.05 6.39 -9.79
N GLN A 65 3.48 7.59 -9.89
CA GLN A 65 3.00 8.34 -8.73
C GLN A 65 1.52 8.64 -8.85
N GLY A 66 0.77 8.36 -7.78
CA GLY A 66 -0.66 8.63 -7.75
C GLY A 66 -1.19 8.75 -6.33
N VAL A 67 -2.46 9.11 -6.22
CA VAL A 67 -3.18 9.18 -4.94
C VAL A 67 -4.53 8.50 -5.11
N LEU A 68 -4.80 7.57 -4.20
CA LEU A 68 -6.09 6.89 -4.07
C LEU A 68 -6.87 7.51 -2.92
N LYS A 69 -8.17 7.69 -3.13
CA LYS A 69 -9.18 7.81 -2.07
C LYS A 69 -9.82 6.45 -1.90
N ILE A 70 -9.96 6.00 -0.66
CA ILE A 70 -10.40 4.68 -0.27
C ILE A 70 -11.54 4.85 0.72
N ASN A 71 -12.73 4.43 0.34
CA ASN A 71 -13.89 4.39 1.24
C ASN A 71 -14.17 2.92 1.58
N PRO A 72 -13.84 2.45 2.79
CA PRO A 72 -14.24 1.14 3.26
C PRO A 72 -15.76 0.96 3.13
N PRO A 73 -16.22 -0.18 2.59
CA PRO A 73 -17.64 -0.47 2.56
C PRO A 73 -18.15 -0.70 3.99
N SER A 74 -19.45 -0.49 4.23
CA SER A 74 -20.05 -0.56 5.58
C SER A 74 -19.89 -1.91 6.29
N TRP A 75 -19.68 -2.99 5.55
CA TRP A 75 -19.43 -4.32 6.10
C TRP A 75 -17.97 -4.54 6.53
N ALA A 76 -17.04 -3.72 6.06
CA ALA A 76 -15.63 -3.88 6.35
C ALA A 76 -15.33 -3.42 7.77
N LYS A 77 -14.56 -4.23 8.50
CA LYS A 77 -14.02 -3.89 9.82
C LYS A 77 -12.54 -3.57 9.78
N SER A 78 -11.84 -3.99 8.73
CA SER A 78 -10.45 -3.61 8.48
C SER A 78 -10.12 -3.58 7.00
N VAL A 79 -8.99 -2.95 6.66
CA VAL A 79 -8.38 -2.93 5.34
C VAL A 79 -6.96 -3.48 5.43
N SER A 80 -6.53 -4.25 4.43
CA SER A 80 -5.18 -4.80 4.31
C SER A 80 -4.50 -4.29 3.03
N PHE A 81 -3.33 -3.68 3.17
CA PHE A 81 -2.48 -3.22 2.09
C PHE A 81 -1.32 -4.19 1.91
N HIS A 82 -1.27 -4.87 0.78
CA HIS A 82 -0.21 -5.80 0.44
C HIS A 82 0.66 -5.13 -0.61
N MET A 83 1.88 -4.80 -0.25
CA MET A 83 2.76 -3.94 -1.03
C MET A 83 4.02 -4.67 -1.46
N ALA A 84 4.42 -4.46 -2.71
CA ALA A 84 5.68 -4.95 -3.28
C ALA A 84 6.61 -3.77 -3.53
N PHE A 85 7.89 -3.94 -3.20
CA PHE A 85 8.91 -2.94 -3.43
C PHE A 85 10.13 -3.52 -4.14
N GLU A 86 10.81 -2.67 -4.90
CA GLU A 86 12.15 -2.95 -5.44
C GLU A 86 13.20 -2.25 -4.55
N LYS A 87 13.49 -0.98 -4.82
CA LYS A 87 14.37 -0.13 -4.00
C LYS A 87 13.63 1.12 -3.57
N SER A 88 13.00 1.05 -2.40
CA SER A 88 12.30 2.19 -1.80
C SER A 88 13.27 3.35 -1.54
N SER A 89 12.86 4.56 -1.91
CA SER A 89 13.61 5.78 -1.61
C SER A 89 12.65 6.96 -1.43
N LYS A 90 12.96 7.84 -0.47
CA LYS A 90 12.04 8.89 0.00
C LYS A 90 10.67 8.28 0.33
N TYR A 91 9.59 8.87 -0.19
CA TYR A 91 8.21 8.43 0.06
C TYR A 91 7.74 7.40 -0.98
N SER A 92 7.88 6.10 -0.70
CA SER A 92 7.33 5.01 -1.54
C SER A 92 5.84 4.77 -1.28
N PHE A 93 5.34 5.04 -0.07
CA PHE A 93 3.91 5.12 0.21
C PHE A 93 3.60 6.08 1.38
N ASN A 94 2.34 6.53 1.44
CA ASN A 94 1.76 7.24 2.57
C ASN A 94 0.27 6.91 2.68
N ILE A 95 -0.17 6.35 3.80
CA ILE A 95 -1.56 6.03 4.11
C ILE A 95 -2.01 6.96 5.24
N GLY A 96 -3.19 7.55 5.12
CA GLY A 96 -3.73 8.45 6.13
C GLY A 96 -5.24 8.59 6.04
N ASP A 97 -5.87 9.15 7.06
CA ASP A 97 -7.32 9.45 7.10
C ASP A 97 -7.65 10.84 6.52
N SER A 98 -6.65 11.61 6.10
CA SER A 98 -6.82 12.97 5.61
C SER A 98 -6.32 13.16 4.16
N PRO A 99 -7.03 13.95 3.32
CA PRO A 99 -6.51 14.39 2.02
C PRO A 99 -5.30 15.33 2.14
N THR A 100 -4.99 15.82 3.35
CA THR A 100 -3.81 16.63 3.66
C THR A 100 -2.74 15.94 4.49
N ASN A 101 -2.78 14.63 4.68
CA ASN A 101 -1.64 13.97 5.32
C ASN A 101 -0.35 14.21 4.51
N ASN A 102 0.67 14.69 5.20
CA ASN A 102 1.85 15.29 4.57
C ASN A 102 3.17 14.63 4.99
N ALA A 103 3.08 13.57 5.79
CA ALA A 103 4.18 12.79 6.35
C ALA A 103 4.98 13.46 7.49
N TRP A 104 4.37 14.39 8.24
CA TRP A 104 5.00 15.08 9.39
C TRP A 104 4.10 15.20 10.62
N ALA A 105 3.14 14.29 10.80
CA ALA A 105 2.02 14.45 11.73
C ALA A 105 1.14 15.67 11.41
N GLY A 106 -0.06 15.67 11.97
CA GLY A 106 -0.97 16.79 11.83
C GLY A 106 -1.64 16.84 10.46
N ASP A 107 -2.59 17.76 10.39
CA ASP A 107 -3.40 18.00 9.24
C ASP A 107 -3.54 19.50 8.97
N SER A 108 -3.81 19.89 7.72
CA SER A 108 -4.04 21.30 7.37
C SER A 108 -5.46 21.76 7.70
N GLY A 109 -6.05 21.25 8.80
CA GLY A 109 -7.36 21.63 9.32
C GLY A 109 -8.58 20.95 8.68
N THR A 110 -8.41 19.85 7.94
CA THR A 110 -9.54 19.08 7.38
C THR A 110 -10.12 18.01 8.29
N THR A 111 -9.35 17.45 9.21
CA THR A 111 -9.82 16.45 10.18
C THR A 111 -8.88 16.37 11.39
N HIS A 112 -9.43 16.01 12.55
CA HIS A 112 -8.67 15.68 13.77
C HIS A 112 -8.30 14.18 13.87
N TYR A 113 -8.82 13.38 12.95
CA TYR A 113 -8.47 11.98 12.76
C TYR A 113 -7.56 11.88 11.53
N ASP A 114 -6.33 12.30 11.69
CA ASP A 114 -5.31 12.50 10.66
C ASP A 114 -4.09 11.60 10.90
N ALA A 115 -4.30 10.45 11.53
CA ALA A 115 -3.26 9.45 11.72
C ALA A 115 -2.64 9.11 10.36
N GLU A 116 -1.31 8.96 10.34
CA GLU A 116 -0.59 8.69 9.11
C GLU A 116 0.49 7.62 9.30
N ILE A 117 0.60 6.78 8.28
CA ILE A 117 1.68 5.81 8.13
C ILE A 117 2.37 6.11 6.82
N HIS A 118 3.69 6.15 6.81
CA HIS A 118 4.42 6.35 5.56
C HIS A 118 5.79 5.71 5.60
N SER A 119 6.32 5.49 4.40
CA SER A 119 7.73 5.20 4.22
C SER A 119 8.55 6.49 4.11
N TYR A 120 9.76 6.53 4.66
CA TYR A 120 10.79 7.48 4.28
C TYR A 120 12.17 6.81 4.29
N ASN A 121 12.83 6.65 3.14
CA ASN A 121 14.17 6.00 3.05
C ASN A 121 14.24 4.64 3.75
N ASN A 122 13.26 3.76 3.50
CA ASN A 122 13.10 2.42 4.08
C ASN A 122 12.62 2.36 5.55
N TYR A 123 12.42 3.51 6.18
CA TYR A 123 11.78 3.58 7.48
C TYR A 123 10.27 3.55 7.31
N LEU A 124 9.59 2.69 8.06
CA LEU A 124 8.17 2.85 8.37
C LEU A 124 8.05 3.85 9.50
N LYS A 125 7.30 4.92 9.27
CA LYS A 125 6.92 5.90 10.28
C LYS A 125 5.43 5.85 10.50
N VAL A 126 5.03 5.97 11.76
CA VAL A 126 3.62 6.03 12.18
C VAL A 126 3.46 7.23 13.09
N TYR A 127 2.54 8.12 12.75
CA TYR A 127 2.17 9.25 13.58
C TYR A 127 0.73 9.12 14.05
N ARG A 128 0.50 9.52 15.30
CA ARG A 128 -0.85 9.69 15.85
C ARG A 128 -1.55 10.86 15.16
N SER A 129 -2.87 10.76 15.13
CA SER A 129 -3.75 11.89 14.87
C SER A 129 -3.74 12.90 16.02
N ASP A 130 -4.37 14.05 15.80
CA ASP A 130 -4.61 15.09 16.80
C ASP A 130 -5.39 14.57 18.01
N VAL A 131 -6.35 13.66 17.81
CA VAL A 131 -7.07 12.97 18.90
C VAL A 131 -6.13 12.23 19.86
N GLY A 132 -4.96 11.80 19.37
CA GLY A 132 -3.91 11.15 20.15
C GLY A 132 -2.74 12.05 20.57
N GLY A 133 -2.80 13.36 20.29
CA GLY A 133 -1.73 14.31 20.60
C GLY A 133 -0.57 14.33 19.60
N SER A 134 -0.82 14.07 18.31
CA SER A 134 0.05 14.41 17.16
C SER A 134 1.54 14.09 17.35
N SER A 135 1.87 12.82 17.64
CA SER A 135 3.24 12.39 17.95
C SER A 135 3.68 11.16 17.16
N LEU A 136 4.99 11.04 16.93
CA LEU A 136 5.61 9.87 16.30
C LEU A 136 5.50 8.65 17.24
N MET A 137 4.86 7.59 16.76
CA MET A 137 4.68 6.33 17.50
C MET A 137 5.80 5.32 17.25
N THR A 138 6.29 5.25 16.02
CA THR A 138 7.40 4.37 15.64
C THR A 138 8.10 4.89 14.39
N SER A 139 9.42 4.64 14.32
CA SER A 139 10.26 4.86 13.15
C SER A 139 11.25 3.72 13.08
N THR A 140 11.06 2.79 12.14
CA THR A 140 11.85 1.55 12.08
C THR A 140 12.16 1.13 10.65
N THR A 141 13.36 0.62 10.40
CA THR A 141 13.82 0.14 9.10
C THR A 141 13.13 -1.17 8.73
N SER A 142 11.91 -1.07 8.20
CA SER A 142 11.04 -2.23 7.93
C SER A 142 10.46 -2.25 6.52
N VAL A 143 10.59 -1.17 5.75
CA VAL A 143 10.12 -1.13 4.35
C VAL A 143 11.17 -1.80 3.48
N LYS A 144 10.85 -3.01 3.02
CA LYS A 144 11.72 -3.94 2.29
C LYS A 144 10.97 -4.47 1.07
N THR A 145 11.39 -5.60 0.50
CA THR A 145 10.82 -6.20 -0.72
C THR A 145 9.31 -6.38 -0.70
N ALA A 146 8.72 -6.67 0.46
CA ALA A 146 7.27 -6.65 0.61
C ALA A 146 6.85 -6.30 2.03
N MET A 147 5.66 -5.73 2.12
CA MET A 147 5.07 -5.33 3.38
C MET A 147 3.56 -5.56 3.36
N LEU A 148 3.03 -6.02 4.49
CA LEU A 148 1.60 -6.05 4.77
C LEU A 148 1.33 -5.02 5.85
N ILE A 149 0.37 -4.13 5.62
CA ILE A 149 -0.16 -3.22 6.63
C ILE A 149 -1.67 -3.45 6.71
N ARG A 150 -2.18 -3.74 7.90
CA ARG A 150 -3.62 -3.86 8.16
C ARG A 150 -4.06 -2.78 9.13
N LEU A 151 -5.13 -2.08 8.78
CA LEU A 151 -5.70 -0.99 9.57
C LEU A 151 -7.16 -1.27 9.87
N SER A 152 -7.58 -0.92 11.08
CA SER A 152 -8.98 -0.78 11.48
C SER A 152 -9.09 0.40 12.43
N LYS A 153 -10.31 0.71 12.88
CA LYS A 153 -10.52 1.77 13.86
C LYS A 153 -9.62 1.57 15.08
N MET A 154 -8.76 2.55 15.35
CA MET A 154 -7.82 2.59 16.49
C MET A 154 -6.79 1.44 16.55
N GLN A 155 -6.59 0.69 15.47
CA GLN A 155 -5.69 -0.46 15.46
C GLN A 155 -4.88 -0.53 14.17
N MET A 156 -3.63 -0.97 14.29
CA MET A 156 -2.79 -1.29 13.16
C MET A 156 -1.94 -2.52 13.42
N TYR A 157 -1.67 -3.24 12.34
CA TYR A 157 -0.65 -4.28 12.29
C TYR A 157 0.20 -4.08 11.03
N ALA A 158 1.50 -4.26 11.16
CA ALA A 158 2.44 -4.20 10.05
C ALA A 158 3.46 -5.34 10.15
N THR A 159 3.76 -5.96 9.01
CA THR A 159 4.76 -7.04 8.91
C THR A 159 5.47 -7.05 7.56
N ASN A 160 6.65 -7.67 7.51
CA ASN A 160 7.40 -7.91 6.28
C ASN A 160 7.95 -9.35 6.24
N TYR A 161 8.51 -9.77 5.10
CA TYR A 161 9.10 -11.11 4.95
C TYR A 161 10.39 -11.35 5.75
N GLU A 162 10.99 -10.31 6.31
CA GLU A 162 12.22 -10.38 7.11
C GLU A 162 11.93 -10.55 8.61
N GLY A 163 10.69 -10.86 8.99
CA GLY A 163 10.30 -11.13 10.37
C GLY A 163 9.93 -9.88 11.18
N PHE A 164 9.84 -8.70 10.55
CA PHE A 164 9.29 -7.52 11.20
C PHE A 164 7.82 -7.76 11.57
N ASN A 165 7.46 -7.39 12.79
CA ASN A 165 6.09 -7.40 13.27
C ASN A 165 5.88 -6.18 14.17
N TYR A 166 4.83 -5.41 13.90
CA TYR A 166 4.44 -4.28 14.72
C TYR A 166 2.92 -4.26 14.86
N TYR A 167 2.45 -4.35 16.09
CA TYR A 167 1.03 -4.22 16.42
C TYR A 167 0.87 -3.03 17.36
N LYS A 168 -0.16 -2.23 17.12
CA LYS A 168 -0.52 -1.14 18.02
C LYS A 168 -2.03 -0.94 18.05
N GLN A 169 -2.52 -0.71 19.25
CA GLN A 169 -3.86 -0.21 19.50
C GLN A 169 -3.75 1.09 20.29
N ASP A 170 -4.36 2.16 19.78
CA ASP A 170 -4.27 3.50 20.33
C ASP A 170 -5.44 4.35 19.82
N LYS A 171 -6.01 5.19 20.69
CA LYS A 171 -7.12 6.08 20.31
C LYS A 171 -6.73 7.13 19.25
N GLY A 172 -5.44 7.42 19.12
CA GLY A 172 -4.88 8.31 18.11
C GLY A 172 -4.51 7.64 16.80
N LEU A 173 -4.88 6.37 16.59
CA LEU A 173 -4.79 5.73 15.28
C LEU A 173 -6.06 6.03 14.45
N PHE A 174 -6.17 5.34 13.32
CA PHE A 174 -7.16 5.60 12.28
C PHE A 174 -8.61 5.59 12.79
N ALA A 175 -9.44 6.52 12.30
CA ALA A 175 -10.89 6.51 12.45
C ALA A 175 -11.53 5.39 11.62
N PHE A 176 -10.90 5.02 10.51
CA PHE A 176 -11.36 3.99 9.56
C PHE A 176 -12.65 4.38 8.81
N ASP A 177 -12.80 5.67 8.51
CA ASP A 177 -13.83 6.20 7.63
C ASP A 177 -13.25 6.34 6.21
N THR A 178 -13.11 7.55 5.67
CA THR A 178 -12.38 7.78 4.42
C THR A 178 -10.88 7.75 4.64
N MET A 179 -10.15 6.96 3.86
CA MET A 179 -8.69 6.93 3.86
C MET A 179 -8.13 7.40 2.52
N TYR A 180 -6.86 7.77 2.52
CA TYR A 180 -6.09 8.14 1.35
C TYR A 180 -4.77 7.36 1.32
N MET A 181 -4.33 7.01 0.11
CA MET A 181 -3.03 6.38 -0.10
C MET A 181 -2.27 7.11 -1.20
N GLY A 182 -1.17 7.74 -0.84
CA GLY A 182 -0.12 8.19 -1.75
C GLY A 182 0.74 7.02 -2.20
N LEU A 183 0.89 6.87 -3.52
CA LEU A 183 1.70 5.85 -4.18
C LEU A 183 2.96 6.52 -4.74
N ASN A 184 4.14 6.18 -4.21
CA ASN A 184 5.42 6.86 -4.50
C ASN A 184 5.40 8.38 -4.25
N ARG A 185 4.57 8.83 -3.31
CA ARG A 185 4.41 10.23 -2.87
C ARG A 185 3.63 10.30 -1.57
N VAL A 186 3.61 11.48 -0.94
CA VAL A 186 2.64 11.80 0.12
C VAL A 186 1.26 12.15 -0.47
N VAL A 187 0.22 12.06 0.37
CA VAL A 187 -1.17 12.37 -0.01
C VAL A 187 -1.32 13.86 -0.30
N HIS A 188 -0.96 14.74 0.66
CA HIS A 188 -1.13 16.20 0.71
C HIS A 188 -1.55 16.88 -0.60
N TYR A 189 -2.88 16.99 -0.78
CA TYR A 189 -3.52 17.47 -2.01
C TYR A 189 -4.66 18.47 -1.77
N ILE A 190 -4.57 19.35 -0.77
CA ILE A 190 -5.51 20.48 -0.73
C ILE A 190 -5.06 21.54 -1.75
N TYR A 191 -6.01 21.98 -2.58
CA TYR A 191 -5.89 22.99 -3.65
C TYR A 191 -5.19 22.59 -4.96
N GLY A 192 -5.08 21.29 -5.26
CA GLY A 192 -4.60 20.86 -6.58
C GLY A 192 -3.08 20.86 -6.76
N TYR A 193 -2.32 21.36 -5.77
CA TYR A 193 -0.86 21.40 -5.81
C TYR A 193 -0.26 20.33 -4.89
N PRO A 194 0.62 19.44 -5.41
CA PRO A 194 1.42 18.54 -4.58
C PRO A 194 2.21 19.36 -3.55
N SER A 195 2.32 18.89 -2.30
CA SER A 195 3.40 19.38 -1.41
C SER A 195 4.73 19.29 -2.15
N GLY A 196 5.37 20.44 -2.35
CA GLY A 196 6.53 20.63 -3.23
C GLY A 196 7.59 19.53 -3.11
N GLY A 197 7.59 18.61 -4.08
CA GLY A 197 8.64 17.60 -4.22
C GLY A 197 8.63 16.45 -3.21
N ARG A 198 7.59 16.29 -2.36
CA ARG A 198 7.46 15.13 -1.43
C ARG A 198 7.02 13.87 -2.17
N THR A 199 7.93 13.39 -2.98
CA THR A 199 7.79 12.24 -3.87
C THR A 199 8.88 11.22 -3.55
N GLY A 200 8.69 10.00 -4.01
CA GLY A 200 9.66 8.93 -3.90
C GLY A 200 9.50 7.95 -5.05
N ARG A 201 10.03 6.76 -4.84
CA ARG A 201 9.95 5.63 -5.76
C ARG A 201 10.14 4.32 -5.00
N GLY A 202 9.88 3.23 -5.71
CA GLY A 202 10.21 1.88 -5.29
C GLY A 202 9.00 1.05 -4.86
N LEU A 203 7.82 1.64 -4.66
CA LEU A 203 6.57 0.87 -4.60
C LEU A 203 6.21 0.43 -6.02
N CYS A 204 6.17 -0.88 -6.22
CA CYS A 204 5.92 -1.51 -7.52
C CYS A 204 4.47 -1.94 -7.68
N SER A 205 3.84 -2.38 -6.60
CA SER A 205 2.42 -2.74 -6.62
C SER A 205 1.81 -2.64 -5.23
N VAL A 206 0.50 -2.45 -5.19
CA VAL A 206 -0.30 -2.58 -3.99
C VAL A 206 -1.61 -3.29 -4.31
N CYS A 207 -2.02 -4.20 -3.44
CA CYS A 207 -3.38 -4.73 -3.40
C CYS A 207 -4.05 -4.36 -2.08
N ILE A 208 -5.26 -3.82 -2.18
CA ILE A 208 -6.08 -3.35 -1.07
C ILE A 208 -7.22 -4.34 -0.89
N TYR A 209 -7.30 -4.96 0.30
CA TYR A 209 -8.33 -5.94 0.65
C TYR A 209 -9.19 -5.40 1.79
N PHE A 210 -10.50 -5.51 1.67
CA PHE A 210 -11.42 -5.20 2.76
C PHE A 210 -11.87 -6.50 3.45
N LEU A 211 -11.87 -6.49 4.78
CA LEU A 211 -12.05 -7.69 5.61
C LEU A 211 -13.20 -7.49 6.60
N LYS A 212 -13.88 -8.58 6.98
CA LYS A 212 -14.99 -8.56 7.95
C LYS A 212 -14.50 -8.64 9.41
N GLU A 213 -13.21 -8.92 9.58
CA GLU A 213 -12.50 -9.06 10.83
C GLU A 213 -11.76 -7.76 11.18
N THR A 214 -11.66 -7.44 12.46
CA THR A 214 -10.78 -6.36 12.94
C THR A 214 -9.32 -6.82 12.94
N VAL A 215 -8.37 -5.89 13.14
CA VAL A 215 -6.96 -6.27 13.36
C VAL A 215 -6.84 -7.17 14.59
N ARG A 216 -7.57 -6.89 15.68
CA ARG A 216 -7.54 -7.68 16.90
C ARG A 216 -8.05 -9.11 16.70
N ASP A 217 -9.15 -9.31 15.98
CA ASP A 217 -9.73 -10.66 15.76
C ASP A 217 -8.72 -11.61 15.10
N LEU A 218 -7.81 -11.02 14.34
CA LEU A 218 -6.77 -11.66 13.56
C LEU A 218 -5.42 -11.77 14.32
N HIS A 219 -5.24 -11.02 15.41
CA HIS A 219 -4.03 -10.94 16.23
C HIS A 219 -4.31 -11.14 17.72
N GLY A 220 -5.31 -11.94 18.06
CA GLY A 220 -5.47 -12.46 19.42
C GLY A 220 -4.17 -13.10 19.93
N PRO A 221 -4.01 -13.29 21.25
CA PRO A 221 -2.73 -13.64 21.89
C PRO A 221 -2.02 -14.92 21.41
N PHE A 222 -2.58 -15.65 20.44
CA PHE A 222 -2.09 -16.97 20.00
C PHE A 222 -2.03 -17.19 18.48
N SER A 223 -2.05 -16.16 17.62
CA SER A 223 -1.79 -16.40 16.20
C SER A 223 -1.05 -15.27 15.50
N PRO A 224 0.25 -15.43 15.16
CA PRO A 224 0.82 -14.69 14.06
C PRO A 224 0.05 -15.12 12.81
N ILE A 225 -0.56 -14.19 12.10
CA ILE A 225 -1.00 -14.47 10.74
C ILE A 225 0.27 -14.69 9.94
N PRO A 226 0.55 -15.92 9.47
CA PRO A 226 1.64 -16.10 8.54
C PRO A 226 1.36 -15.19 7.35
N PHE A 227 2.39 -14.44 6.91
CA PHE A 227 2.35 -13.73 5.63
C PHE A 227 1.70 -14.67 4.61
N PRO A 228 0.64 -14.28 3.89
CA PRO A 228 -0.24 -15.26 3.28
C PRO A 228 0.55 -16.07 2.24
N ASP A 229 0.88 -17.30 2.61
CA ASP A 229 1.44 -18.40 1.84
C ASP A 229 2.62 -18.09 0.89
N LYS A 230 3.36 -19.13 0.50
CA LYS A 230 4.32 -19.12 -0.61
C LYS A 230 3.72 -18.51 -1.89
N GLU A 231 2.39 -18.51 -2.01
CA GLU A 231 1.59 -17.97 -3.11
C GLU A 231 1.71 -16.44 -3.27
N ILE A 232 1.57 -15.62 -2.21
CA ILE A 232 1.77 -14.16 -2.35
C ILE A 232 3.24 -13.86 -2.61
N LYS A 233 4.17 -14.61 -1.99
CA LYS A 233 5.59 -14.49 -2.29
C LYS A 233 5.86 -14.80 -3.77
N ARG A 234 5.28 -15.88 -4.31
CA ARG A 234 5.34 -16.23 -5.74
C ARG A 234 4.75 -15.13 -6.62
N ARG A 235 3.63 -14.53 -6.25
CA ARG A 235 2.99 -13.43 -7.01
C ARG A 235 3.81 -12.15 -6.99
N LEU A 236 4.39 -11.81 -5.85
CA LEU A 236 5.26 -10.63 -5.72
C LEU A 236 6.59 -10.84 -6.46
N VAL A 237 7.13 -12.07 -6.45
CA VAL A 237 8.33 -12.44 -7.23
C VAL A 237 8.02 -12.54 -8.73
N ALA A 238 6.84 -13.01 -9.15
CA ALA A 238 6.45 -13.07 -10.56
C ALA A 238 6.18 -11.69 -11.19
N LEU A 239 6.03 -10.65 -10.36
CA LEU A 239 5.93 -9.25 -10.79
C LEU A 239 7.30 -8.54 -10.83
N GLN A 240 8.38 -9.19 -10.37
CA GLN A 240 9.78 -8.73 -10.45
C GLN A 240 10.45 -9.26 -11.72
#